data_AF-A0AAE3YYE7-F1
#
_entry.id   AF-A0AAE3YYE7-F1
#
_cell.length_a   1.000
_cell.length_b   1.000
_cell.length_c   1.000
_cell.angle_alpha   90.00
_cell.angle_beta   90.00
_cell.angle_gamma   90.00
#
_symmetry.space_group_name_H-M   'P 1'
#
loop_
_entity.id
_entity.type
_entity.pdbx_description
1 polymer ?
#
loop_
_entity_poly.entity_id
_entity_poly.type
_entity_poly.pdbx_seq_one_letter_code
_entity_poly.pdbx_strand_id
1 'polypeptide(L)' 'MADEYEDPSGSTMAFRAYMNRQEQEQQAEAAPAKSNLPLIIGGVVAAVAVVAVVLWIVL' A
#
# COMPACT_ATOMS: atom_id res chain seq x y z
N MET A 1 -16.66 -11.67 35.63
CA MET A 1 -15.33 -11.88 35.02
C MET A 1 -15.58 -12.86 33.89
N ALA A 2 -15.28 -12.48 32.64
CA ALA A 2 -15.35 -13.45 31.56
C ALA A 2 -14.14 -14.35 31.77
N ASP A 3 -14.36 -15.55 32.29
CA ASP A 3 -13.33 -16.57 32.31
C ASP A 3 -12.98 -16.83 30.84
N GLU A 4 -11.81 -16.36 30.42
CA GLU A 4 -11.28 -16.54 29.07
C GLU A 4 -11.09 -18.04 28.89
N TYR A 5 -12.09 -18.72 28.32
CA TYR A 5 -12.02 -20.15 28.04
C TYR A 5 -11.00 -20.35 26.93
N GLU A 6 -9.77 -20.63 27.32
CA GLU A 6 -8.68 -20.93 26.41
C GLU A 6 -8.82 -22.39 25.96
N ASP A 7 -9.15 -22.57 24.68
CA ASP A 7 -9.32 -23.89 24.07
C ASP A 7 -7.98 -24.68 24.13
N PRO A 8 -7.92 -25.77 24.91
CA PRO A 8 -6.67 -26.51 25.15
C PRO A 8 -6.14 -27.20 23.88
N SER A 9 -6.98 -27.38 22.85
CA SER A 9 -6.57 -27.96 21.57
C SER A 9 -5.84 -26.96 20.67
N GLY A 10 -5.86 -25.67 21.00
CA GLY A 10 -5.27 -24.60 20.18
C GLY A 10 -5.91 -24.40 18.81
N SER A 11 -6.98 -25.15 18.49
CA SER A 11 -7.66 -25.10 17.18
C SER A 11 -8.29 -23.73 16.93
N THR A 12 -8.86 -23.14 17.98
CA THR A 12 -9.46 -21.80 17.96
C THR A 12 -8.41 -20.71 17.69
N MET A 13 -7.21 -20.84 18.26
CA MET A 13 -6.10 -19.90 18.00
C MET A 13 -5.62 -19.97 16.55
N ALA A 14 -5.52 -21.18 15.99
CA ALA A 14 -5.11 -21.38 14.60
C ALA A 14 -6.13 -20.79 13.61
N PHE A 15 -7.43 -21.02 13.83
CA PHE A 15 -8.50 -20.43 13.03
C PHE A 15 -8.51 -18.91 13.13
N ARG A 16 -8.32 -18.37 14.34
CA ARG A 16 -8.27 -16.93 14.57
C ARG A 16 -7.08 -16.27 13.89
N ALA A 17 -5.91 -16.92 13.89
CA ALA A 17 -4.74 -16.45 13.15
C ALA A 17 -4.98 -16.46 11.63
N TYR A 18 -5.68 -17.46 11.10
CA TYR A 18 -6.05 -17.52 9.69
C TYR A 18 -7.03 -16.41 9.31
N MET A 19 -8.09 -16.21 10.09
CA MET A 19 -9.07 -15.14 9.85
C MET A 19 -8.43 -13.75 9.92
N ASN A 20 -7.60 -13.50 10.93
CA ASN A 20 -6.90 -12.23 11.07
C ASN A 20 -5.96 -11.95 9.88
N ARG A 21 -5.32 -13.00 9.31
CA ARG A 21 -4.54 -12.85 8.06
C ARG A 21 -5.42 -12.48 6.87
N GLN A 22 -6.56 -13.15 6.69
CA GLN A 22 -7.48 -12.81 5.60
C GLN A 22 -8.04 -11.39 5.72
N GLU A 23 -8.39 -10.96 6.93
CA GLU A 23 -8.83 -9.58 7.18
C GLU A 23 -7.71 -8.57 6.89
N GLN A 24 -6.47 -8.89 7.24
CA GLN A 24 -5.30 -8.05 6.94
C GLN A 24 -5.00 -7.98 5.44
N GLU A 25 -5.13 -9.10 4.72
CA GLU A 25 -5.01 -9.15 3.25
C GLU A 25 -6.13 -8.36 2.57
N GLN A 26 -7.38 -8.49 3.03
CA GLN A 26 -8.50 -7.69 2.54
C GLN A 26 -8.33 -6.20 2.82
N GLN A 27 -7.81 -5.83 4.00
CA GLN A 27 -7.50 -4.43 4.30
C GLN A 27 -6.33 -3.90 3.46
N ALA A 28 -5.35 -4.73 3.13
CA ALA A 28 -4.25 -4.36 2.24
C ALA A 28 -4.73 -4.20 0.78
N GLU A 29 -5.68 -5.02 0.33
CA GLU A 29 -6.31 -4.93 -0.99
C GLU A 29 -7.29 -3.74 -1.09
N ALA A 30 -7.99 -3.42 0.00
CA ALA A 30 -8.90 -2.29 0.11
C ALA A 30 -8.18 -0.95 0.40
N ALA A 31 -6.93 -1.00 0.88
CA ALA A 31 -6.11 0.18 1.01
C ALA A 31 -5.83 0.72 -0.41
N PRO A 32 -6.11 2.00 -0.70
CA PRO A 32 -5.83 2.54 -2.03
C PRO A 32 -4.34 2.42 -2.30
N ALA A 33 -3.98 1.54 -3.24
CA ALA A 33 -2.59 1.37 -3.66
C ALA A 33 -2.01 2.74 -3.97
N LYS A 34 -0.92 3.10 -3.28
CA LYS A 34 -0.25 4.39 -3.46
C LYS A 34 0.17 4.51 -4.93
N SER A 35 -0.63 5.24 -5.70
CA SER A 35 -0.43 5.37 -7.13
C SER A 35 0.81 6.23 -7.39
N ASN A 36 1.82 5.65 -8.03
CA ASN A 36 3.03 6.37 -8.44
C ASN A 36 2.80 7.19 -9.73
N LEU A 37 1.63 7.06 -10.34
CA LEU A 37 1.21 7.73 -11.56
C LEU A 37 1.39 9.27 -11.51
N PRO A 38 0.96 10.00 -10.45
CA PRO A 38 1.24 11.44 -10.33
C PRO A 38 2.73 11.79 -10.26
N LEU A 39 3.55 10.96 -9.61
CA LEU A 39 5.01 11.18 -9.54
C LEU A 39 5.67 11.00 -10.90
N ILE A 40 5.27 9.98 -11.66
CA ILE A 40 5.79 9.72 -13.01
C ILE A 40 5.42 10.87 -13.94
N ILE A 41 4.14 11.29 -13.95
CA ILE A 41 3.69 12.41 -14.78
C ILE A 41 4.43 13.70 -14.41
N GLY A 42 4.51 14.02 -13.11
CA GLY A 42 5.20 15.20 -12.63
C GLY A 42 6.68 15.21 -13.04
N GLY A 43 7.37 14.06 -12.92
CA GLY A 43 8.76 13.91 -13.33
C GLY A 43 8.97 14.14 -14.83
N VAL A 44 8.10 13.58 -15.68
CA VAL A 44 8.18 13.76 -17.14
C VAL A 44 7.95 15.23 -17.51
N VAL A 45 6.92 15.87 -16.94
CA VAL A 45 6.63 17.30 -17.20
C VAL A 45 7.81 18.18 -16.78
N ALA A 46 8.39 17.94 -15.61
CA ALA A 46 9.56 18.67 -15.14
C ALA A 46 10.77 18.49 -16.07
N ALA A 47 11.04 17.26 -16.52
CA ALA A 47 12.12 16.99 -17.46
C ALA A 47 11.95 17.73 -18.79
N VAL A 48 10.73 17.73 -19.35
CA VAL A 48 10.42 18.46 -20.60
C VAL A 48 10.61 19.97 -20.40
N ALA A 49 10.16 20.53 -19.28
CA ALA A 49 10.35 21.94 -18.97
C ALA A 49 11.82 22.32 -18.90
N VAL A 50 12.65 21.49 -18.25
CA VAL A 50 14.10 21.71 -18.18
C VAL A 50 14.72 21.68 -19.58
N VAL A 51 14.38 20.70 -20.41
CA VAL A 51 14.88 20.63 -21.80
C VAL A 51 14.48 21.86 -22.59
N ALA A 52 13.23 22.32 -22.48
CA ALA A 52 12.75 23.52 -23.16
C ALA A 52 13.53 24.77 -22.72
N VAL A 53 13.79 24.93 -21.42
CA VAL A 53 14.61 26.04 -20.90
C VAL A 53 16.03 25.97 -21.44
N VAL A 54 16.65 24.79 -21.46
CA VAL A 54 18.01 24.64 -22.01
C VAL A 54 18.04 25.01 -23.48
N LEU A 55 17.09 24.54 -24.29
CA LEU A 55 17.00 24.89 -25.70
C LEU A 55 16.79 26.39 -25.91
N TRP A 56 15.95 27.03 -25.08
CA TRP A 56 15.74 28.48 -25.13
C TRP A 56 17.02 29.27 -24.89
N ILE A 57 17.87 28.83 -23.94
CA ILE A 57 19.12 29.52 -23.61
C ILE A 57 20.19 29.33 -24.70
N VAL A 58 20.13 28.21 -25.43
CA VAL A 58 21.11 27.86 -26.47
C VAL A 58 20.77 28.45 -27.83
N LEU A 59 19.48 28.68 -28.12
CA LEU A 59 19.00 29.30 -29.36
C LEU A 59 19.39 30.78 -29.45
#